data_AF-A0A1R1EC98-F1
#
_entry.id   AF-A0A1R1EC98-F1
#
_cell.length_a   1.000
_cell.length_b   1.000
_cell.length_c   1.000
_cell.angle_alpha   90.00
_cell.angle_beta   90.00
_cell.angle_gamma   90.00
#
_symmetry.space_group_name_H-M   'P 1'
#
loop_
_entity.id
_entity.type
_entity.pdbx_description
1 polymer ?
#
loop_
_entity_poly.entity_id
_entity_poly.type
_entity_poly.pdbx_seq_one_letter_code
_entity_poly.pdbx_strand_id
1 'polypeptide(L)'
;MKAYAVLSAILLVMLIMAGCELNRNEENLNRPVAEQQLGSQQEFAEEYTSITVTNLDHKTTYTEKPQSVVSLATETTEILLKLGLGDRIVAAIGKPEEACRS
;
A
#
# COMPACT_ATOMS: atom_id res chain seq x y z
N MET A 1 -23.79 43.23 5.32
CA MET A 1 -23.80 41.90 5.98
C MET A 1 -23.29 40.77 5.08
N LYS A 2 -23.68 40.68 3.80
CA LYS A 2 -23.20 39.62 2.87
C LYS A 2 -21.72 39.74 2.45
N ALA A 3 -21.21 40.97 2.27
CA ALA A 3 -19.81 41.21 1.89
C ALA A 3 -18.81 40.79 2.99
N TYR A 4 -19.16 40.95 4.26
CA TYR A 4 -18.35 40.51 5.40
C TYR A 4 -18.29 38.99 5.54
N ALA A 5 -19.35 38.28 5.17
CA ALA A 5 -19.35 36.82 5.15
C ALA A 5 -18.41 36.26 4.08
N VAL A 6 -18.35 36.91 2.91
CA VAL A 6 -17.42 36.54 1.83
C VAL A 6 -15.97 36.87 2.23
N LEU A 7 -15.73 38.04 2.81
CA LEU A 7 -14.41 38.44 3.32
C LEU A 7 -13.90 37.52 4.44
N SER A 8 -14.79 37.09 5.35
CA SER A 8 -14.48 36.13 6.40
C SER A 8 -14.11 34.75 5.87
N ALA A 9 -14.82 34.25 4.85
CA ALA A 9 -14.54 32.96 4.24
C ALA A 9 -13.17 32.96 3.51
N ILE A 10 -12.85 34.05 2.81
CA ILE A 10 -11.57 34.21 2.10
C ILE A 10 -10.39 34.26 3.09
N LEU A 11 -10.56 34.96 4.23
CA LEU A 11 -9.54 35.02 5.27
C LEU A 11 -9.27 33.64 5.89
N LEU A 12 -10.32 32.83 6.08
CA LEU A 12 -10.20 31.49 6.64
C LEU A 12 -9.38 30.56 5.72
N VAL A 13 -9.57 30.66 4.41
CA VAL A 13 -8.87 29.86 3.38
C VAL A 13 -7.38 30.20 3.30
N MET A 14 -6.99 31.47 3.48
CA MET A 14 -5.57 31.84 3.52
C MET A 14 -4.85 31.30 4.77
N LEU A 15 -5.58 31.20 5.89
CA LEU A 15 -5.03 30.73 7.17
C LEU A 15 -4.69 29.23 7.16
N ILE A 16 -5.46 28.43 6.41
CA ILE A 16 -5.19 26.99 6.24
C ILE A 16 -3.95 26.72 5.37
N MET A 17 -3.70 27.57 4.36
CA MET A 17 -2.54 27.41 3.46
C MET A 17 -1.21 27.76 4.13
N ALA A 18 -1.20 28.68 5.10
CA ALA A 18 -0.01 29.00 5.90
C ALA A 18 0.31 27.94 6.97
N GLY A 19 -0.58 26.97 7.20
CA GLY A 19 -0.47 25.94 8.25
C GLY A 19 0.05 24.58 7.78
N CYS A 20 0.41 24.41 6.50
CA CYS A 20 0.88 23.11 5.99
C CYS A 20 2.34 22.77 6.29
N GLU A 21 3.12 23.63 6.95
CA GLU A 21 4.47 23.29 7.41
C GLU A 21 4.56 23.18 8.94
N LEU A 22 4.08 22.07 9.48
CA LEU A 22 4.42 21.63 10.83
C LEU A 22 4.72 20.13 10.82
N ASN A 23 5.90 19.79 10.31
CA ASN A 23 6.66 18.66 10.82
C ASN A 23 8.17 18.90 10.66
N ARG A 24 8.67 19.90 11.38
CA ARG A 24 10.10 20.05 11.65
C ARG A 24 10.44 19.18 12.85
N ASN A 25 10.92 17.98 12.57
CA ASN A 25 11.64 17.18 13.54
C ASN A 25 13.13 17.49 13.35
N GLU A 26 13.65 18.46 14.10
CA GLU A 26 15.09 18.72 14.20
C GLU A 26 15.58 18.17 15.55
N GLU A 27 16.28 17.02 15.53
CA GLU A 27 17.59 16.87 16.19
C GLU A 27 18.31 15.57 15.75
N ASN A 28 19.13 15.63 14.69
CA ASN A 28 20.51 15.13 14.78
C ASN A 28 21.34 15.59 13.57
N LEU A 29 22.50 16.17 13.90
CA LEU A 29 23.43 16.84 13.01
C LEU A 29 24.15 15.82 12.11
N ASN A 30 24.31 16.19 10.84
CA ASN A 30 25.20 15.60 9.82
C ASN A 30 24.60 14.58 8.82
N ARG A 31 23.88 15.08 7.80
CA ARG A 31 23.78 14.40 6.49
C ARG A 31 23.43 15.41 5.38
N PRO A 32 24.11 15.42 4.22
CA PRO A 32 23.77 16.33 3.12
C PRO A 32 22.37 16.02 2.57
N VAL A 33 21.54 17.05 2.49
CA VAL A 33 20.16 17.01 1.99
C VAL A 33 20.20 17.15 0.47
N ALA A 34 19.91 16.06 -0.25
CA ALA A 34 19.51 16.11 -1.65
C ALA A 34 18.02 16.41 -1.73
N GLU A 35 17.66 17.28 -2.65
CA GLU A 35 16.32 17.78 -2.94
C GLU A 35 15.32 16.64 -3.18
N GLN A 36 14.08 16.84 -2.72
CA GLN A 36 12.97 15.94 -2.97
C GLN A 36 12.61 15.95 -4.46
N GLN A 37 13.12 14.95 -5.18
CA GLN A 37 12.55 14.56 -6.46
C GLN A 37 11.17 13.96 -6.20
N LEU A 38 10.16 14.61 -6.76
CA LEU A 38 8.87 14.04 -7.15
C LEU A 38 9.10 12.59 -7.58
N GLY A 39 8.70 11.65 -6.73
CA GLY A 39 8.99 10.24 -6.89
C GLY A 39 8.46 9.77 -8.24
N SER A 40 9.36 9.68 -9.22
CA SER A 40 9.29 8.68 -10.26
C SER A 40 8.80 7.40 -9.60
N GLN A 41 7.83 6.72 -10.21
CA GLN A 41 7.58 5.32 -9.92
C GLN A 41 8.94 4.63 -10.00
N GLN A 42 9.60 4.45 -8.86
CA GLN A 42 10.74 3.57 -8.72
C GLN A 42 10.11 2.22 -8.89
N GLU A 43 10.06 1.78 -10.14
CA GLU A 43 10.10 0.38 -10.49
C GLU A 43 11.35 -0.14 -9.77
N PHE A 44 11.13 -0.55 -8.51
CA PHE A 44 12.01 -1.45 -7.82
C PHE A 44 12.02 -2.69 -8.70
N ALA A 45 12.90 -2.70 -9.69
CA ALA A 45 13.41 -3.91 -10.29
C ALA A 45 14.17 -4.62 -9.16
N GLU A 46 13.42 -5.15 -8.19
CA GLU A 46 13.91 -6.11 -7.25
C GLU A 46 14.37 -7.28 -8.10
N GLU A 47 15.69 -7.39 -8.25
CA GLU A 47 16.32 -8.62 -8.69
C GLU A 47 15.81 -9.71 -7.76
N TYR A 48 14.89 -10.53 -8.27
CA TYR A 48 14.26 -11.56 -7.47
C TYR A 48 15.31 -12.62 -7.17
N THR A 49 15.74 -12.69 -5.92
CA THR A 49 16.63 -13.75 -5.47
C THR A 49 15.80 -15.01 -5.24
N SER A 50 16.34 -16.18 -5.61
CA SER A 50 15.64 -17.45 -5.42
C SER A 50 15.36 -17.69 -3.93
N ILE A 51 14.11 -18.00 -3.57
CA ILE A 51 13.70 -18.23 -2.18
C ILE A 51 13.35 -19.70 -2.00
N THR A 52 13.93 -20.34 -0.98
CA THR A 52 13.54 -21.70 -0.57
C THR A 52 12.67 -21.64 0.68
N VAL A 53 11.44 -22.15 0.57
CA VAL A 53 10.47 -22.23 1.66
C VAL A 53 10.34 -23.68 2.11
N THR A 54 10.37 -23.90 3.42
CA THR A 54 10.02 -25.18 4.03
C THR A 54 8.61 -25.07 4.58
N ASN A 55 7.70 -25.94 4.13
CA ASN A 55 6.33 -26.04 4.62
C ASN A 55 6.08 -27.48 5.05
N LEU A 56 5.85 -27.69 6.34
CA LEU A 56 5.87 -29.04 6.94
C LEU A 56 7.18 -29.75 6.56
N ASP A 57 7.10 -30.96 6.01
CA ASP A 57 8.27 -31.74 5.55
C ASP A 57 8.64 -31.49 4.08
N HIS A 58 8.01 -30.50 3.42
CA HIS A 58 8.24 -30.19 2.02
C HIS A 58 9.10 -28.93 1.85
N LYS A 59 10.15 -29.04 1.04
CA LYS A 59 10.97 -27.90 0.60
C LYS A 59 10.63 -27.54 -0.84
N THR A 60 10.31 -26.28 -1.07
CA THR A 60 10.02 -25.74 -2.41
C THR A 60 10.87 -24.51 -2.64
N THR A 61 11.58 -24.47 -3.78
CA THR A 61 12.37 -23.32 -4.21
C THR A 61 11.64 -22.56 -5.31
N TYR A 62 11.44 -21.26 -5.10
CA TYR A 62 10.89 -20.33 -6.08
C TYR A 62 12.03 -19.54 -6.67
N THR A 63 12.27 -19.71 -7.97
CA THR A 63 13.30 -18.97 -8.73
C THR A 63 12.77 -17.67 -9.33
N GLU A 64 11.46 -17.48 -9.33
CA GLU A 64 10.76 -16.27 -9.74
C GLU A 64 9.53 -16.02 -8.86
N LYS A 65 9.03 -14.78 -8.85
CA LYS A 65 7.78 -14.43 -8.14
C LYS A 65 6.61 -15.19 -8.78
N PRO A 66 5.77 -15.92 -8.02
CA PRO A 66 4.57 -16.56 -8.58
C PRO A 66 3.64 -15.53 -9.23
N GLN A 67 3.26 -15.77 -10.49
CA GLN A 67 2.36 -14.90 -11.25
C GLN A 67 0.89 -15.31 -11.11
N SER A 68 0.63 -16.54 -10.65
CA SER A 68 -0.72 -17.08 -10.52
C SER A 68 -0.80 -18.00 -9.31
N VAL A 69 -1.86 -17.84 -8.52
CA VAL A 69 -2.07 -18.55 -7.26
C VAL A 69 -3.48 -19.13 -7.23
N VAL A 70 -3.58 -20.41 -6.88
CA VAL A 70 -4.85 -21.04 -6.50
C VAL A 70 -4.91 -21.08 -4.97
N SER A 71 -5.86 -20.37 -4.38
CA SER A 71 -6.04 -20.30 -2.93
C SER A 71 -7.11 -21.30 -2.48
N LEU A 72 -6.74 -22.24 -1.62
CA LEU A 72 -7.61 -23.36 -1.23
C LEU A 72 -8.39 -23.13 0.08
N ALA A 73 -8.02 -22.10 0.84
CA ALA A 73 -8.59 -21.83 2.15
C ALA A 73 -8.75 -20.33 2.39
N THR A 74 -9.85 -19.94 3.04
CA THR A 74 -10.24 -18.53 3.24
C THR A 74 -9.14 -17.71 3.93
N GLU A 75 -8.47 -18.27 4.93
CA GLU A 75 -7.37 -17.61 5.63
C GLU A 75 -6.20 -17.27 4.70
N THR A 76 -5.90 -18.14 3.73
CA THR A 76 -4.85 -17.86 2.74
C THR A 76 -5.28 -16.82 1.72
N THR A 77 -6.57 -16.82 1.34
CA THR A 77 -7.14 -15.80 0.43
C THR A 77 -7.06 -14.42 1.08
N GLU A 78 -7.51 -14.29 2.33
CA GLU A 78 -7.51 -13.02 3.08
C GLU A 78 -6.10 -12.45 3.28
N ILE A 79 -5.10 -13.30 3.53
CA ILE A 79 -3.70 -12.87 3.63
C ILE A 79 -3.21 -12.29 2.31
N LEU A 80 -3.46 -12.98 1.18
CA LEU A 80 -3.05 -12.51 -0.15
C LEU A 80 -3.70 -11.17 -0.51
N LEU A 81 -4.99 -11.00 -0.17
CA LEU A 81 -5.70 -9.74 -0.37
C LEU A 81 -5.10 -8.59 0.45
N LYS A 82 -4.80 -8.82 1.73
CA LYS A 82 -4.19 -7.80 2.61
C LYS A 82 -2.77 -7.41 2.18
N LEU A 83 -2.06 -8.31 1.51
CA LEU A 83 -0.76 -8.04 0.90
C LEU A 83 -0.85 -7.32 -0.46
N GLY A 84 -2.07 -7.07 -0.97
CA GLY A 84 -2.28 -6.44 -2.27
C GLY A 84 -2.01 -7.37 -3.45
N LEU A 85 -1.97 -8.68 -3.24
CA LEU A 85 -1.68 -9.70 -4.26
C LEU A 85 -2.95 -10.34 -4.83
N GLY A 86 -4.10 -9.65 -4.70
CA GLY A 86 -5.39 -10.16 -5.15
C GLY A 86 -5.47 -10.39 -6.67
N ASP A 87 -4.73 -9.62 -7.45
CA ASP A 87 -4.58 -9.74 -8.90
C ASP A 87 -3.91 -11.06 -9.34
N ARG A 88 -3.13 -11.69 -8.45
CA ARG A 88 -2.45 -12.96 -8.71
C ARG A 88 -3.33 -14.18 -8.43
N ILE A 89 -4.50 -14.01 -7.83
CA ILE A 89 -5.39 -15.12 -7.48
C ILE A 89 -6.21 -15.51 -8.72
N VAL A 90 -5.91 -16.66 -9.32
CA VAL A 90 -6.63 -17.17 -10.51
C VAL A 90 -7.86 -18.00 -10.14
N ALA A 91 -7.86 -18.57 -8.93
CA ALA A 91 -9.00 -19.27 -8.35
C ALA A 91 -8.90 -19.23 -6.82
N ALA A 92 -10.04 -19.07 -6.15
CA ALA A 92 -10.15 -19.21 -4.71
C ALA A 92 -11.28 -20.18 -4.39
N ILE A 93 -11.04 -21.10 -3.46
CA ILE A 93 -12.09 -21.97 -2.92
C ILE A 93 -12.67 -21.25 -1.71
N GLY A 94 -13.86 -20.68 -1.90
CA GLY A 94 -14.69 -20.13 -0.83
C GLY A 94 -16.04 -20.84 -0.84
N LYS A 95 -16.63 -21.04 0.34
CA LYS A 95 -18.08 -21.25 0.37
C LYS A 95 -18.72 -20.01 -0.27
N PRO A 96 -19.69 -20.16 -1.18
CA PRO A 96 -20.47 -19.02 -1.62
C PRO A 96 -21.09 -18.37 -0.38
N GLU A 97 -20.83 -17.08 -0.17
CA GLU A 97 -21.52 -16.28 0.84
C GLU A 97 -23.04 -16.26 0.56
N GLU A 98 -23.44 -16.58 -0.67
CA GLU A 98 -24.82 -16.53 -1.19
C GLU A 98 -25.46 -17.90 -1.50
N ALA A 99 -25.05 -19.00 -0.88
CA ALA A 99 -25.81 -20.26 -1.06
C ALA A 99 -27.23 -20.30 -0.42
N CYS A 100 -27.68 -19.31 0.37
CA CYS A 100 -29.05 -19.30 0.92
C CYS A 100 -29.64 -17.89 1.18
N ARG A 101 -29.50 -16.95 0.25
CA ARG A 101 -30.37 -15.76 0.21
C ARG A 101 -30.96 -15.58 -1.18
N SER A 102 -31.90 -16.45 -1.51
CA SER A 102 -33.03 -16.19 -2.41
C SER A 102 -34.15 -17.17 -2.09
#